data_AF-A0AAN2PJ28-F1
#
_entry.id   AF-A0AAN2PJ28-F1
#
_cell.length_a   1.000
_cell.length_b   1.000
_cell.length_c   1.000
_cell.angle_alpha   90.00
_cell.angle_beta   90.00
_cell.angle_gamma   90.00
#
_symmetry.space_group_name_H-M   'P 1'
#
loop_
_entity.id
_entity.type
_entity.pdbx_description
1 polymer ?
#
loop_
_entity_poly.entity_id
_entity_poly.type
_entity_poly.pdbx_seq_one_letter_code
_entity_poly.pdbx_strand_id
1 'polypeptide(L)'
;MSNNRYLTKEQIYKLFTIKSADVNKYMKFGMPHNKEGKEISFPKSRVVEWQQQRQQKAKEQFEVGKSYLNQEIVDRLGCSGQGGMRRSHITGTLALFTDKTNTRNPYQDRWINGKLHYTGMGQEGDQILEGNANKVLAETYHSKALTEVFLFETHKSIRDKRKLKLHKFIGIVQMNGPEYFEKENGRLVYKFPLEVVNGEKIFEEPDLRNTEIESQKKQQIVDEEVIKRLAEESSKRNINLNNNNKKGQQSERKVVKTRVYERNEYIAAYIKLLANGKCQLCEQDAPFKDSFGVPYLECHHIEWLSEGGLDIIENCVALCPNCHRKMHSLALEEDIKKLQLVKQE
;
A
#
# COMPACT_ATOMS: atom_id res chain seq x y z
N MET A 1 1.62 -34.74 17.53
CA MET A 1 0.42 -34.45 16.71
C MET A 1 0.59 -35.17 15.38
N SER A 2 -0.33 -36.05 14.99
CA SER A 2 -0.14 -36.99 13.88
C SER A 2 0.13 -36.24 12.57
N ASN A 3 1.32 -36.45 12.00
CA ASN A 3 1.71 -35.88 10.73
C ASN A 3 1.02 -36.68 9.62
N ASN A 4 -0.29 -36.45 9.44
CA ASN A 4 -1.06 -37.22 8.47
C ASN A 4 -0.50 -36.96 7.06
N ARG A 5 0.03 -38.02 6.44
CA ARG A 5 0.72 -37.94 5.13
C ARG A 5 -0.21 -37.49 4.00
N TYR A 6 -1.51 -37.66 4.20
CA TYR A 6 -2.56 -37.33 3.25
C TYR A 6 -3.58 -36.36 3.86
N LEU A 7 -4.07 -35.46 3.02
CA LEU A 7 -5.15 -34.53 3.33
C LEU A 7 -6.49 -35.12 2.90
N THR A 8 -7.53 -34.89 3.69
CA THR A 8 -8.92 -35.13 3.31
C THR A 8 -9.43 -33.99 2.41
N LYS A 9 -10.59 -34.19 1.74
CA LYS A 9 -11.25 -33.12 0.97
C LYS A 9 -11.55 -31.89 1.82
N GLU A 10 -11.99 -32.07 3.07
CA GLU A 10 -12.25 -30.96 3.99
C GLU A 10 -10.99 -30.17 4.34
N GLN A 11 -9.87 -30.86 4.52
CA GLN A 11 -8.59 -30.20 4.74
C GLN A 11 -8.14 -29.43 3.50
N ILE A 12 -8.44 -29.92 2.28
CA ILE A 12 -8.20 -29.19 1.03
C ILE A 12 -9.08 -27.93 0.93
N TYR A 13 -10.35 -27.99 1.34
CA TYR A 13 -11.23 -26.82 1.34
C TYR A 13 -10.67 -25.70 2.21
N LYS A 14 -10.21 -26.05 3.42
CA LYS A 14 -9.58 -25.10 4.34
C LYS A 14 -8.24 -24.59 3.82
N LEU A 15 -7.39 -25.50 3.32
CA LEU A 15 -6.04 -25.18 2.87
C LEU A 15 -6.03 -24.18 1.70
N PHE A 16 -7.02 -24.23 0.80
CA PHE A 16 -7.09 -23.33 -0.35
C PHE A 16 -8.23 -22.30 -0.27
N THR A 17 -9.01 -22.33 0.80
CA THR A 17 -10.25 -21.55 0.98
C THR A 17 -11.18 -21.71 -0.22
N ILE A 18 -11.53 -22.94 -0.56
CA ILE A 18 -12.35 -23.30 -1.73
C ILE A 18 -13.55 -24.17 -1.35
N LYS A 19 -14.55 -24.23 -2.24
CA LYS A 19 -15.74 -25.06 -2.07
C LYS A 19 -15.52 -26.47 -2.66
N SER A 20 -16.42 -27.39 -2.35
CA SER A 20 -16.40 -28.76 -2.86
C SER A 20 -16.37 -28.83 -4.39
N ALA A 21 -17.12 -27.95 -5.06
CA ALA A 21 -17.16 -27.85 -6.52
C ALA A 21 -15.80 -27.49 -7.15
N ASP A 22 -14.94 -26.76 -6.42
CA ASP A 22 -13.65 -26.28 -6.93
C ASP A 22 -12.56 -27.35 -6.92
N VAL A 23 -12.67 -28.40 -6.08
CA VAL A 23 -11.62 -29.44 -5.99
C VAL A 23 -11.43 -30.16 -7.32
N ASN A 24 -12.51 -30.43 -8.05
CA ASN A 24 -12.42 -31.00 -9.39
C ASN A 24 -11.66 -30.09 -10.36
N LYS A 25 -11.81 -28.77 -10.22
CA LYS A 25 -11.06 -27.79 -11.01
C LYS A 25 -9.57 -27.83 -10.67
N TYR A 26 -9.22 -27.95 -9.40
CA TYR A 26 -7.81 -28.05 -8.96
C TYR A 26 -7.18 -29.36 -9.44
N MET A 27 -7.90 -30.49 -9.39
CA MET A 27 -7.41 -31.75 -9.96
C MET A 27 -7.18 -31.64 -11.48
N LYS A 28 -8.05 -30.94 -12.22
CA LYS A 28 -7.83 -30.66 -13.65
C LYS A 28 -6.61 -29.77 -13.90
N PHE A 29 -6.26 -28.89 -12.96
CA PHE A 29 -5.01 -28.12 -12.97
C PHE A 29 -3.78 -28.94 -12.54
N GLY A 30 -3.94 -30.24 -12.32
CA GLY A 30 -2.84 -31.15 -11.98
C GLY A 30 -2.55 -31.25 -10.49
N MET A 31 -3.47 -30.86 -9.59
CA MET A 31 -3.29 -31.04 -8.15
C MET A 31 -3.00 -32.51 -7.82
N PRO A 32 -1.89 -32.83 -7.13
CA PRO A 32 -1.52 -34.21 -6.82
C PRO A 32 -2.60 -34.91 -5.99
N HIS A 33 -3.02 -36.09 -6.45
CA HIS A 33 -4.02 -36.91 -5.79
C HIS A 33 -3.83 -38.37 -6.15
N ASN A 34 -4.28 -39.26 -5.27
CA ASN A 34 -4.41 -40.69 -5.52
C ASN A 34 -5.90 -41.00 -5.63
N LYS A 35 -6.25 -41.95 -6.50
CA LYS A 35 -7.63 -42.40 -6.68
C LYS A 35 -7.68 -43.92 -6.59
N GLU A 36 -8.40 -44.42 -5.59
CA GLU A 36 -8.68 -45.84 -5.39
C GLU A 36 -10.19 -46.03 -5.39
N GLY A 37 -10.74 -46.52 -6.51
CA GLY A 37 -12.19 -46.57 -6.73
C GLY A 37 -12.84 -45.18 -6.65
N LYS A 38 -13.71 -44.97 -5.63
CA LYS A 38 -14.41 -43.70 -5.35
C LYS A 38 -13.67 -42.81 -4.36
N GLU A 39 -12.68 -43.33 -3.64
CA GLU A 39 -11.91 -42.56 -2.66
C GLU A 39 -10.80 -41.78 -3.35
N ILE A 40 -10.59 -40.55 -2.87
CA ILE A 40 -9.54 -39.65 -3.34
C ILE A 40 -8.78 -39.16 -2.13
N SER A 41 -7.46 -39.35 -2.14
CA SER A 41 -6.56 -38.86 -1.09
C SER A 41 -5.50 -37.94 -1.68
N PHE A 42 -5.06 -36.96 -0.89
CA PHE A 42 -4.22 -35.86 -1.35
C PHE A 42 -2.89 -35.86 -0.61
N PRO A 43 -1.77 -36.31 -1.20
CA PRO A 43 -0.48 -36.34 -0.51
C PRO A 43 -0.03 -34.92 -0.12
N LYS A 44 0.04 -34.65 1.19
CA LYS A 44 0.14 -33.29 1.75
C LYS A 44 1.32 -32.48 1.19
N SER A 45 2.53 -33.05 1.21
CA SER A 45 3.74 -32.35 0.74
C SER A 45 3.65 -32.01 -0.74
N ARG A 46 3.30 -32.98 -1.59
CA ARG A 46 3.16 -32.78 -3.04
C ARG A 46 2.10 -31.73 -3.38
N VAL A 47 1.00 -31.69 -2.64
CA VAL A 47 -0.07 -30.69 -2.84
C VAL A 47 0.40 -29.28 -2.47
N VAL A 48 1.12 -29.14 -1.36
CA VAL A 48 1.71 -27.85 -0.94
C VAL A 48 2.75 -27.39 -1.95
N GLU A 49 3.68 -28.27 -2.34
CA GLU A 49 4.71 -27.99 -3.35
C GLU A 49 4.10 -27.59 -4.69
N TRP A 50 3.08 -28.32 -5.16
CA TRP A 50 2.36 -28.00 -6.40
C TRP A 50 1.74 -26.60 -6.36
N GLN A 51 1.12 -26.23 -5.23
CA GLN A 51 0.53 -24.90 -5.07
C GLN A 51 1.62 -23.81 -5.07
N GLN A 52 2.69 -24.01 -4.31
CA GLN A 52 3.81 -23.06 -4.21
C GLN A 52 4.50 -22.85 -5.56
N GLN A 53 4.71 -23.91 -6.36
CA GLN A 53 5.28 -23.81 -7.70
C GLN A 53 4.41 -22.94 -8.63
N ARG A 54 3.09 -23.06 -8.55
CA ARG A 54 2.16 -22.25 -9.36
C ARG A 54 2.19 -20.79 -8.95
N GLN A 55 2.26 -20.52 -7.65
CA GLN A 55 2.37 -19.18 -7.09
C GLN A 55 3.72 -18.54 -7.44
N GLN A 56 4.82 -19.29 -7.35
CA GLN A 56 6.15 -18.84 -7.73
C GLN A 56 6.23 -18.48 -9.22
N LYS A 57 5.70 -19.34 -10.11
CA LYS A 57 5.58 -19.03 -11.54
C LYS A 57 4.71 -17.80 -11.82
N ALA A 58 3.68 -17.56 -11.01
CA ALA A 58 2.88 -16.35 -11.12
C ALA A 58 3.67 -15.11 -10.67
N LYS A 59 4.43 -15.22 -9.58
CA LYS A 59 5.28 -14.15 -9.04
C LYS A 59 6.35 -13.70 -10.04
N GLU A 60 7.01 -14.64 -10.70
CA GLU A 60 8.05 -14.38 -11.71
C GLU A 60 7.55 -13.62 -12.94
N GLN A 61 6.22 -13.57 -13.16
CA GLN A 61 5.63 -12.79 -14.26
C GLN A 61 5.48 -11.30 -13.93
N PHE A 62 5.78 -10.88 -12.69
CA PHE A 62 5.64 -9.49 -12.25
C PHE A 62 6.92 -8.94 -11.63
N GLU A 63 7.20 -7.68 -11.92
CA GLU A 63 8.36 -6.93 -11.45
C GLU A 63 7.88 -5.80 -10.55
N VAL A 64 8.41 -5.71 -9.34
CA VAL A 64 8.02 -4.68 -8.37
C VAL A 64 8.29 -3.30 -8.97
N GLY A 65 7.30 -2.40 -8.86
CA GLY A 65 7.36 -1.06 -9.40
C GLY A 65 6.92 -0.93 -10.87
N LYS A 66 6.80 -2.04 -11.60
CA LYS A 66 6.36 -2.03 -13.00
C LYS A 66 4.85 -1.94 -13.13
N SER A 67 4.39 -1.20 -14.15
CA SER A 67 2.98 -1.00 -14.46
C SER A 67 2.50 -1.93 -15.58
N TYR A 68 1.30 -2.47 -15.40
CA TYR A 68 0.67 -3.41 -16.32
C TYR A 68 -0.73 -2.95 -16.71
N LEU A 69 -1.15 -3.29 -17.93
CA LEU A 69 -2.55 -3.17 -18.35
C LEU A 69 -3.40 -4.23 -17.64
N ASN A 70 -4.69 -3.92 -17.45
CA ASN A 70 -5.63 -4.86 -16.85
C ASN A 70 -5.65 -6.22 -17.57
N GLN A 71 -5.62 -6.21 -18.91
CA GLN A 71 -5.63 -7.44 -19.70
C GLN A 71 -4.36 -8.28 -19.48
N GLU A 72 -3.19 -7.65 -19.37
CA GLU A 72 -1.95 -8.37 -19.08
C GLU A 72 -2.00 -9.08 -17.73
N ILE A 73 -2.61 -8.47 -16.70
CA ILE A 73 -2.76 -9.11 -15.39
C ILE A 73 -3.73 -10.28 -15.49
N VAL A 74 -4.84 -10.12 -16.21
CA VAL A 74 -5.81 -11.20 -16.48
C VAL A 74 -5.14 -12.37 -17.20
N ASP A 75 -4.37 -12.11 -18.24
CA ASP A 75 -3.71 -13.14 -19.04
C ASP A 75 -2.64 -13.89 -18.22
N ARG A 76 -1.86 -13.16 -17.41
CA ARG A 76 -0.78 -13.73 -16.57
C ARG A 76 -1.30 -14.52 -15.37
N LEU A 77 -2.36 -14.04 -14.70
CA LEU A 77 -2.90 -14.66 -13.48
C LEU A 77 -4.10 -15.58 -13.75
N GLY A 78 -4.85 -15.40 -14.83
CA GLY A 78 -6.12 -16.06 -15.06
C GLY A 78 -7.22 -15.66 -14.06
N CYS A 79 -7.17 -14.44 -13.53
CA CYS A 79 -8.19 -13.89 -12.63
C CYS A 79 -9.29 -13.14 -13.41
N SER A 80 -10.34 -12.69 -12.70
CA SER A 80 -11.33 -11.76 -13.27
C SER A 80 -10.67 -10.47 -13.79
N GLY A 81 -11.27 -9.86 -14.82
CA GLY A 81 -10.88 -8.53 -15.32
C GLY A 81 -11.49 -7.35 -14.55
N GLN A 82 -12.35 -7.61 -13.57
CA GLN A 82 -13.10 -6.59 -12.82
C GLN A 82 -13.05 -6.83 -11.31
N GLY A 83 -13.29 -5.77 -10.53
CA GLY A 83 -13.33 -5.79 -9.06
C GLY A 83 -12.00 -5.42 -8.39
N GLY A 84 -12.06 -5.12 -7.09
CA GLY A 84 -10.88 -4.81 -6.26
C GLY A 84 -10.14 -6.06 -5.78
N MET A 85 -10.87 -7.13 -5.47
CA MET A 85 -10.31 -8.43 -5.05
C MET A 85 -10.57 -9.47 -6.13
N ARG A 86 -9.52 -10.04 -6.72
CA ARG A 86 -9.62 -10.95 -7.87
C ARG A 86 -8.91 -12.26 -7.61
N ARG A 87 -9.69 -13.27 -7.24
CA ARG A 87 -9.19 -14.63 -6.99
C ARG A 87 -8.84 -15.32 -8.29
N SER A 88 -7.66 -15.94 -8.35
CA SER A 88 -7.30 -16.91 -9.39
C SER A 88 -7.17 -18.31 -8.82
N HIS A 89 -8.01 -19.22 -9.33
CA HIS A 89 -7.84 -20.64 -9.07
C HIS A 89 -6.75 -21.28 -9.92
N ILE A 90 -6.30 -20.62 -11.01
CA ILE A 90 -5.30 -21.13 -11.97
C ILE A 90 -3.88 -20.97 -11.44
N THR A 91 -3.60 -19.88 -10.74
CA THR A 91 -2.29 -19.62 -10.12
C THR A 91 -2.32 -19.80 -8.61
N GLY A 92 -3.51 -19.91 -8.02
CA GLY A 92 -3.65 -20.03 -6.57
C GLY A 92 -3.40 -18.71 -5.83
N THR A 93 -3.63 -17.58 -6.49
CA THR A 93 -3.34 -16.24 -5.97
C THR A 93 -4.61 -15.43 -5.74
N LEU A 94 -4.49 -14.34 -4.99
CA LEU A 94 -5.50 -13.29 -4.87
C LEU A 94 -4.86 -11.97 -5.27
N ALA A 95 -5.34 -11.33 -6.34
CA ALA A 95 -4.88 -10.01 -6.74
C ALA A 95 -5.78 -8.93 -6.11
N LEU A 96 -5.16 -8.04 -5.34
CA LEU A 96 -5.78 -6.87 -4.74
C LEU A 96 -5.44 -5.63 -5.57
N PHE A 97 -6.44 -4.81 -5.81
CA PHE A 97 -6.32 -3.55 -6.53
C PHE A 97 -6.80 -2.43 -5.63
N THR A 98 -5.90 -1.50 -5.32
CA THR A 98 -6.24 -0.18 -4.79
C THR A 98 -6.38 0.79 -5.96
N ASP A 99 -7.45 1.59 -5.95
CA ASP A 99 -7.72 2.58 -6.99
C ASP A 99 -8.19 3.90 -6.38
N LYS A 100 -7.23 4.80 -6.18
CA LYS A 100 -7.50 6.17 -5.73
C LYS A 100 -7.82 7.13 -6.88
N THR A 101 -7.72 6.67 -8.13
CA THR A 101 -7.97 7.53 -9.30
C THR A 101 -9.45 7.67 -9.64
N ASN A 102 -10.30 6.82 -9.09
CA ASN A 102 -11.73 6.90 -9.29
C ASN A 102 -12.37 7.62 -8.11
N THR A 103 -12.76 8.88 -8.30
CA THR A 103 -13.45 9.70 -7.28
C THR A 103 -14.82 9.15 -6.87
N ARG A 104 -15.36 8.18 -7.61
CA ARG A 104 -16.58 7.43 -7.25
C ARG A 104 -16.28 6.09 -6.58
N ASN A 105 -15.02 5.78 -6.28
CA ASN A 105 -14.66 4.56 -5.55
C ASN A 105 -15.19 4.68 -4.11
N PRO A 106 -16.12 3.81 -3.69
CA PRO A 106 -16.67 3.87 -2.33
C PRO A 106 -15.70 3.33 -1.27
N TYR A 107 -14.60 2.71 -1.69
CA TYR A 107 -13.63 2.07 -0.80
C TYR A 107 -12.51 3.03 -0.41
N GLN A 108 -12.27 3.16 0.89
CA GLN A 108 -11.27 4.07 1.44
C GLN A 108 -10.01 3.32 1.90
N ASP A 109 -9.22 2.85 0.93
CA ASP A 109 -7.95 2.18 1.21
C ASP A 109 -6.90 3.19 1.68
N ARG A 110 -6.25 2.91 2.82
CA ARG A 110 -5.30 3.84 3.45
C ARG A 110 -4.02 3.15 3.90
N TRP A 111 -2.89 3.83 3.69
CA TRP A 111 -1.62 3.40 4.24
C TRP A 111 -1.41 4.06 5.60
N ILE A 112 -1.14 3.26 6.63
CA ILE A 112 -0.86 3.70 8.00
C ILE A 112 0.36 2.90 8.49
N ASN A 113 1.43 3.55 8.95
CA ASN A 113 2.66 2.86 9.40
C ASN A 113 3.29 1.92 8.36
N GLY A 114 3.25 2.26 7.08
CA GLY A 114 3.73 1.35 6.03
C GLY A 114 2.86 0.10 5.84
N LYS A 115 1.69 0.03 6.47
CA LYS A 115 0.69 -1.03 6.29
C LYS A 115 -0.49 -0.50 5.50
N LEU A 116 -0.99 -1.27 4.56
CA LEU A 116 -2.19 -0.96 3.82
C LEU A 116 -3.40 -1.49 4.57
N HIS A 117 -4.30 -0.62 4.99
CA HIS A 117 -5.61 -0.97 5.50
C HIS A 117 -6.56 -1.04 4.31
N TYR A 118 -6.63 -2.22 3.71
CA TYR A 118 -7.41 -2.50 2.51
C TYR A 118 -8.88 -2.70 2.87
N THR A 119 -9.79 -2.11 2.11
CA THR A 119 -11.23 -2.22 2.36
C THR A 119 -11.80 -3.48 1.73
N GLY A 120 -12.62 -4.21 2.48
CA GLY A 120 -13.32 -5.39 2.00
C GLY A 120 -14.20 -5.13 0.77
N MET A 121 -14.56 -6.19 0.07
CA MET A 121 -15.53 -6.12 -1.02
C MET A 121 -16.97 -6.16 -0.51
N GLY A 122 -17.88 -5.59 -1.32
CA GLY A 122 -19.32 -5.46 -1.03
C GLY A 122 -19.70 -3.99 -0.96
N GLN A 123 -20.56 -3.53 -1.86
CA GLN A 123 -20.90 -2.10 -2.03
C GLN A 123 -22.19 -1.69 -1.32
N GLU A 124 -23.08 -2.64 -1.07
CA GLU A 124 -24.39 -2.41 -0.48
C GLU A 124 -24.47 -3.07 0.90
N GLY A 125 -25.08 -2.36 1.85
CA GLY A 125 -25.24 -2.83 3.22
C GLY A 125 -23.92 -3.04 3.96
N ASP A 126 -24.03 -3.65 5.14
CA ASP A 126 -22.86 -4.09 5.91
C ASP A 126 -22.14 -5.21 5.16
N GLN A 127 -20.81 -5.14 5.11
CA GLN A 127 -20.02 -6.15 4.44
C GLN A 127 -20.05 -7.47 5.21
N ILE A 128 -19.92 -8.56 4.46
CA ILE A 128 -19.82 -9.92 4.99
C ILE A 128 -18.45 -10.51 4.67
N LEU A 129 -17.94 -11.32 5.59
CA LEU A 129 -16.71 -12.08 5.37
C LEU A 129 -16.98 -13.28 4.46
N GLU A 130 -18.07 -14.00 4.75
CA GLU A 130 -18.44 -15.24 4.08
C GLU A 130 -18.96 -15.05 2.65
N GLY A 131 -18.71 -16.05 1.81
CA GLY A 131 -19.27 -16.12 0.45
C GLY A 131 -18.53 -15.32 -0.63
N ASN A 132 -17.52 -14.52 -0.27
CA ASN A 132 -16.75 -13.71 -1.22
C ASN A 132 -15.23 -13.70 -0.92
N ALA A 133 -14.46 -12.87 -1.61
CA ALA A 133 -13.00 -12.83 -1.49
C ALA A 133 -12.49 -12.28 -0.14
N ASN A 134 -13.33 -11.61 0.65
CA ASN A 134 -13.02 -11.19 2.02
C ASN A 134 -12.58 -12.39 2.87
N LYS A 135 -13.33 -13.50 2.82
CA LYS A 135 -12.95 -14.75 3.49
C LYS A 135 -11.60 -15.28 2.99
N VAL A 136 -11.36 -15.27 1.68
CA VAL A 136 -10.10 -15.77 1.12
C VAL A 136 -8.92 -15.00 1.69
N LEU A 137 -9.04 -13.67 1.81
CA LEU A 137 -8.00 -12.84 2.41
C LEU A 137 -7.84 -13.10 3.91
N ALA A 138 -8.93 -13.11 4.69
CA ALA A 138 -8.87 -13.38 6.14
C ALA A 138 -8.25 -14.74 6.47
N GLU A 139 -8.58 -15.78 5.69
CA GLU A 139 -8.09 -17.14 5.93
C GLU A 139 -6.60 -17.31 5.66
N THR A 140 -5.96 -16.38 4.94
CA THR A 140 -4.47 -16.33 4.85
C THR A 140 -3.85 -16.08 6.22
N TYR A 141 -4.53 -15.35 7.10
CA TYR A 141 -4.09 -15.07 8.47
C TYR A 141 -4.50 -16.18 9.43
N HIS A 142 -5.81 -16.48 9.49
CA HIS A 142 -6.41 -17.36 10.51
C HIS A 142 -6.06 -18.83 10.32
N SER A 143 -6.23 -19.35 9.10
CA SER A 143 -6.01 -20.77 8.78
C SER A 143 -4.71 -21.04 8.03
N LYS A 144 -3.91 -19.99 7.77
CA LYS A 144 -2.72 -20.06 6.90
C LYS A 144 -3.04 -20.68 5.54
N ALA A 145 -4.17 -20.29 4.97
CA ALA A 145 -4.56 -20.74 3.64
C ALA A 145 -3.45 -20.45 2.63
N LEU A 146 -3.15 -21.41 1.76
CA LEU A 146 -2.09 -21.35 0.76
C LEU A 146 -2.52 -20.50 -0.44
N THR A 147 -2.64 -19.21 -0.19
CA THR A 147 -3.01 -18.17 -1.13
C THR A 147 -1.97 -17.06 -1.07
N GLU A 148 -1.21 -16.89 -2.13
CA GLU A 148 -0.32 -15.75 -2.29
C GLU A 148 -1.14 -14.51 -2.67
N VAL A 149 -0.93 -13.38 -1.98
CA VAL A 149 -1.69 -12.15 -2.21
C VAL A 149 -0.81 -11.14 -2.94
N PHE A 150 -1.25 -10.71 -4.12
CA PHE A 150 -0.57 -9.75 -4.98
C PHE A 150 -1.23 -8.39 -4.81
N LEU A 151 -0.45 -7.33 -4.60
CA LEU A 151 -0.98 -5.97 -4.51
C LEU A 151 -0.63 -5.16 -5.76
N PHE A 152 -1.65 -4.54 -6.33
CA PHE A 152 -1.54 -3.61 -7.44
C PHE A 152 -2.12 -2.24 -7.08
N GLU A 153 -1.43 -1.17 -7.45
CA GLU A 153 -1.92 0.19 -7.32
C GLU A 153 -2.25 0.80 -8.67
N THR A 154 -3.49 1.24 -8.79
CA THR A 154 -4.03 1.79 -10.03
C THR A 154 -3.65 3.25 -10.17
N HIS A 155 -3.15 3.61 -11.34
CA HIS A 155 -2.94 4.99 -11.75
C HIS A 155 -3.45 5.20 -13.18
N LYS A 156 -3.75 6.46 -13.52
CA LYS A 156 -4.10 6.86 -14.88
C LYS A 156 -2.80 7.30 -15.57
N SER A 157 -2.66 6.93 -16.84
CA SER A 157 -1.58 7.40 -17.70
C SER A 157 -2.17 7.91 -19.01
N ILE A 158 -1.52 8.89 -19.64
CA ILE A 158 -1.90 9.38 -20.97
C ILE A 158 -0.86 8.87 -21.95
N ARG A 159 -1.30 8.08 -22.92
CA ARG A 159 -0.48 7.62 -24.05
C ARG A 159 -1.25 7.83 -25.34
N ASP A 160 -0.62 8.44 -26.33
CA ASP A 160 -1.22 8.72 -27.65
C ASP A 160 -2.60 9.41 -27.55
N LYS A 161 -2.72 10.39 -26.64
CA LYS A 161 -3.96 11.12 -26.31
C LYS A 161 -5.10 10.26 -25.74
N ARG A 162 -4.86 8.99 -25.41
CA ARG A 162 -5.83 8.10 -24.74
C ARG A 162 -5.49 7.98 -23.25
N LYS A 163 -6.51 8.06 -22.41
CA LYS A 163 -6.40 7.75 -20.98
C LYS A 163 -6.35 6.24 -20.81
N LEU A 164 -5.21 5.73 -20.37
CA LEU A 164 -5.02 4.33 -19.99
C LEU A 164 -5.11 4.20 -18.48
N LYS A 165 -5.69 3.08 -18.04
CA LYS A 165 -5.68 2.66 -16.66
C LYS A 165 -4.60 1.60 -16.51
N LEU A 166 -3.58 1.90 -15.73
CA LEU A 166 -2.44 1.03 -15.47
C LEU A 166 -2.40 0.65 -14.01
N HIS A 167 -1.79 -0.50 -13.73
CA HIS A 167 -1.72 -1.09 -12.41
C HIS A 167 -0.25 -1.39 -12.08
N LYS A 168 0.34 -0.58 -11.19
CA LYS A 168 1.71 -0.76 -10.68
C LYS A 168 1.73 -1.96 -9.75
N PHE A 169 2.57 -2.95 -10.01
CA PHE A 169 2.75 -4.07 -9.10
C PHE A 169 3.57 -3.62 -7.90
N ILE A 170 2.93 -3.62 -6.72
CA ILE A 170 3.58 -3.21 -5.47
C ILE A 170 4.39 -4.35 -4.88
N GLY A 171 3.91 -5.59 -5.02
CA GLY A 171 4.58 -6.77 -4.53
C GLY A 171 3.61 -7.78 -3.94
N ILE A 172 4.18 -8.77 -3.27
CA ILE A 172 3.42 -9.73 -2.46
C ILE A 172 3.14 -9.09 -1.11
N VAL A 173 1.92 -9.26 -0.61
CA VAL A 173 1.51 -8.78 0.72
C VAL A 173 1.01 -9.91 1.61
N GLN A 174 1.09 -9.69 2.92
CA GLN A 174 0.54 -10.58 3.94
C GLN A 174 -0.28 -9.79 4.97
N MET A 175 -1.23 -10.47 5.62
CA MET A 175 -2.01 -9.88 6.71
C MET A 175 -1.12 -9.59 7.93
N ASN A 176 -1.11 -8.33 8.37
CA ASN A 176 -0.46 -7.89 9.60
C ASN A 176 -1.51 -7.72 10.71
N GLY A 177 -2.04 -8.86 11.17
CA GLY A 177 -3.11 -8.92 12.17
C GLY A 177 -4.47 -9.31 11.59
N PRO A 178 -5.49 -9.50 12.43
CA PRO A 178 -6.83 -9.84 11.98
C PRO A 178 -7.51 -8.66 11.29
N GLU A 179 -8.48 -8.96 10.44
CA GLU A 179 -9.43 -7.99 9.93
C GLU A 179 -10.26 -7.36 11.05
N TYR A 180 -10.70 -6.13 10.84
CA TYR A 180 -11.55 -5.40 11.78
C TYR A 180 -12.57 -4.55 11.04
N PHE A 181 -13.52 -3.95 11.75
CA PHE A 181 -14.58 -3.15 11.14
C PHE A 181 -14.34 -1.65 11.29
N GLU A 182 -14.76 -0.90 10.28
CA GLU A 182 -14.94 0.54 10.36
C GLU A 182 -16.32 0.92 9.84
N LYS A 183 -16.87 2.03 10.33
CA LYS A 183 -18.11 2.60 9.80
C LYS A 183 -17.76 3.61 8.72
N GLU A 184 -18.11 3.31 7.47
CA GLU A 184 -17.89 4.18 6.33
C GLU A 184 -19.22 4.42 5.61
N ASN A 185 -19.56 5.68 5.35
CA ASN A 185 -20.80 6.06 4.67
C ASN A 185 -22.06 5.40 5.27
N GLY A 186 -22.08 5.24 6.60
CA GLY A 186 -23.23 4.69 7.33
C GLY A 186 -23.29 3.17 7.45
N ARG A 187 -22.40 2.41 6.82
CA ARG A 187 -22.37 0.93 6.88
C ARG A 187 -21.05 0.39 7.45
N LEU A 188 -21.07 -0.84 7.95
CA LEU A 188 -19.89 -1.54 8.42
C LEU A 188 -19.11 -2.12 7.24
N VAL A 189 -17.82 -1.81 7.18
CA VAL A 189 -16.88 -2.34 6.18
C VAL A 189 -15.74 -3.06 6.87
N TYR A 190 -15.23 -4.12 6.26
CA TYR A 190 -14.02 -4.79 6.72
C TYR A 190 -12.79 -3.99 6.31
N LYS A 191 -11.80 -3.97 7.20
CA LYS A 191 -10.46 -3.49 6.96
C LYS A 191 -9.47 -4.61 7.19
N PHE A 192 -8.62 -4.84 6.20
CA PHE A 192 -7.57 -5.85 6.19
C PHE A 192 -6.22 -5.14 6.30
N PRO A 193 -5.54 -5.20 7.46
CA PRO A 193 -4.19 -4.65 7.58
C PRO A 193 -3.19 -5.54 6.84
N LEU A 194 -2.50 -4.98 5.85
CA LEU A 194 -1.58 -5.69 4.95
C LEU A 194 -0.19 -5.05 4.99
N GLU A 195 0.85 -5.86 4.88
CA GLU A 195 2.24 -5.41 4.71
C GLU A 195 2.91 -6.13 3.54
N VAL A 196 3.91 -5.51 2.92
CA VAL A 196 4.66 -6.09 1.81
C VAL A 196 5.67 -7.12 2.33
N VAL A 197 5.73 -8.30 1.71
CA VAL A 197 6.63 -9.40 2.08
C VAL A 197 8.02 -9.18 1.48
N ASN A 198 9.07 -9.24 2.31
CA ASN A 198 10.50 -9.13 1.93
C ASN A 198 10.90 -7.86 1.16
N GLY A 199 10.03 -6.86 1.11
CA GLY A 199 10.37 -5.52 0.69
C GLY A 199 10.38 -4.63 1.93
N GLU A 200 11.50 -3.97 2.19
CA GLU A 200 11.40 -2.58 2.58
C GLU A 200 10.44 -1.95 1.59
N LYS A 201 9.44 -1.19 2.05
CA LYS A 201 8.92 -0.15 1.17
C LYS A 201 10.18 0.62 0.79
N ILE A 202 10.63 0.52 -0.47
CA ILE A 202 11.26 1.69 -1.06
C ILE A 202 10.13 2.70 -0.92
N PHE A 203 10.21 3.51 0.12
CA PHE A 203 9.49 4.77 0.17
C PHE A 203 10.09 5.54 -1.01
N GLU A 204 9.68 5.18 -2.23
CA GLU A 204 9.36 6.20 -3.19
C GLU A 204 8.34 7.02 -2.42
N GLU A 205 8.75 8.23 -2.05
CA GLU A 205 7.81 9.27 -1.69
C GLU A 205 6.59 9.10 -2.60
N PRO A 206 5.35 9.16 -2.08
CA PRO A 206 4.20 9.15 -2.95
C PRO A 206 4.46 10.20 -4.04
N ASP A 207 4.68 9.74 -5.28
CA ASP A 207 4.76 10.61 -6.42
C ASP A 207 3.37 11.24 -6.51
N LEU A 208 3.23 12.44 -5.94
CA LEU A 208 1.99 13.21 -5.80
C LEU A 208 1.31 13.48 -7.16
N ARG A 209 1.95 13.10 -8.28
CA ARG A 209 1.54 13.33 -9.67
C ARG A 209 0.19 12.78 -10.10
N ASN A 210 -0.59 12.09 -9.28
CA ASN A 210 -1.94 11.65 -9.71
C ASN A 210 -3.10 11.99 -8.77
N THR A 211 -2.87 12.35 -7.50
CA THR A 211 -3.95 12.89 -6.64
C THR A 211 -4.06 14.40 -6.76
N GLU A 212 -2.95 15.09 -7.06
CA GLU A 212 -2.92 16.54 -7.22
C GLU A 212 -3.65 17.00 -8.49
N ILE A 213 -3.60 16.27 -9.60
CA ILE A 213 -4.21 16.73 -10.88
C ILE A 213 -5.74 16.79 -10.85
N GLU A 214 -6.39 15.89 -10.10
CA GLU A 214 -7.85 15.86 -10.01
C GLU A 214 -8.41 16.72 -8.88
N SER A 215 -7.63 16.99 -7.81
CA SER A 215 -8.00 17.95 -6.76
C SER A 215 -7.63 19.40 -7.14
N GLN A 216 -6.47 19.64 -7.76
CA GLN A 216 -6.00 20.97 -8.15
C GLN A 216 -6.77 21.55 -9.33
N LYS A 217 -7.43 20.73 -10.16
CA LYS A 217 -8.37 21.24 -11.18
C LYS A 217 -9.65 21.87 -10.58
N LYS A 218 -9.91 21.70 -9.29
CA LYS A 218 -10.97 22.43 -8.56
C LYS A 218 -10.45 23.65 -7.78
N GLN A 219 -9.14 23.85 -7.69
CA GLN A 219 -8.52 24.93 -6.91
C GLN A 219 -7.30 25.47 -7.66
N GLN A 220 -7.52 26.05 -8.83
CA GLN A 220 -6.57 27.03 -9.35
C GLN A 220 -6.93 28.35 -8.66
N ILE A 221 -5.94 28.89 -7.93
CA ILE A 221 -5.99 29.96 -6.91
C ILE A 221 -6.40 29.44 -5.51
N VAL A 222 -5.48 28.75 -4.84
CA VAL A 222 -5.34 28.91 -3.38
C VAL A 222 -4.21 29.91 -3.21
N ASP A 223 -4.50 31.05 -2.60
CA ASP A 223 -3.55 32.12 -2.32
C ASP A 223 -2.32 31.57 -1.57
N GLU A 224 -1.11 32.00 -1.93
CA GLU A 224 0.13 31.65 -1.21
C GLU A 224 -0.02 31.98 0.28
N GLU A 225 -0.75 33.05 0.61
CA GLU A 225 -1.07 33.43 1.99
C GLU A 225 -1.93 32.38 2.72
N VAL A 226 -2.85 31.72 2.02
CA VAL A 226 -3.70 30.67 2.60
C VAL A 226 -2.87 29.41 2.86
N ILE A 227 -1.99 29.02 1.94
CA ILE A 227 -1.11 27.86 2.12
C ILE A 227 -0.17 28.11 3.30
N LYS A 228 0.45 29.29 3.37
CA LYS A 228 1.27 29.71 4.51
C LYS A 228 0.50 29.63 5.83
N ARG A 229 -0.70 30.21 5.89
CA ARG A 229 -1.53 30.19 7.11
C ARG A 229 -1.84 28.77 7.58
N LEU A 230 -2.24 27.88 6.66
CA LEU A 230 -2.58 26.49 6.98
C LEU A 230 -1.36 25.68 7.40
N ALA A 231 -0.19 25.93 6.81
CA ALA A 231 1.07 25.32 7.20
C ALA A 231 1.52 25.79 8.61
N GLU A 232 1.38 27.07 8.92
CA GLU A 232 1.67 27.63 10.24
C GLU A 232 0.70 27.09 11.32
N GLU A 233 -0.60 27.05 11.03
CA GLU A 233 -1.62 26.46 11.91
C GLU A 233 -1.32 24.97 12.18
N SER A 234 -0.91 24.25 11.14
CA SER A 234 -0.51 22.84 11.24
C SER A 234 0.74 22.64 12.08
N SER A 235 1.76 23.48 11.88
CA SER A 235 2.99 23.43 12.67
C SER A 235 2.73 23.73 14.15
N LYS A 236 1.94 24.78 14.44
CA LYS A 236 1.50 25.11 15.82
C LYS A 236 0.74 23.96 16.46
N ARG A 237 -0.18 23.32 15.72
CA ARG A 237 -0.92 22.14 16.21
C ARG A 237 0.02 20.98 16.53
N ASN A 238 0.98 20.69 15.65
CA ASN A 238 1.93 19.60 15.82
C ASN A 238 2.87 19.83 17.01
N ILE A 239 3.32 21.06 17.24
CA ILE A 239 4.09 21.46 18.44
C ILE A 239 3.26 21.25 19.72
N ASN A 240 2.00 21.70 19.73
CA ASN A 240 1.12 21.58 20.88
C ASN A 240 0.81 20.11 21.24
N LEU A 241 0.58 19.27 20.23
CA LEU A 241 0.40 17.83 20.41
C LEU A 241 1.63 17.19 21.06
N ASN A 242 2.84 17.56 20.62
CA ASN A 242 4.08 17.06 21.22
C ASN A 242 4.23 17.50 22.70
N ASN A 243 3.93 18.76 23.00
CA ASN A 243 4.03 19.30 24.36
C ASN A 243 3.03 18.66 25.34
N ASN A 244 1.79 18.42 24.89
CA ASN A 244 0.78 17.72 25.71
C ASN A 244 1.17 16.26 25.98
N ASN A 245 1.83 15.62 25.02
CA ASN A 245 2.36 14.26 25.19
C ASN A 245 3.52 14.17 26.18
N LYS A 246 4.31 15.23 26.35
CA LYS A 246 5.38 15.31 27.37
C LYS A 246 4.82 15.56 28.78
N LYS A 247 3.66 16.22 28.93
CA LYS A 247 3.02 16.46 30.24
C LYS A 247 2.30 15.23 30.84
N GLY A 248 2.01 14.20 30.04
CA GLY A 248 1.33 12.98 30.49
C GLY A 248 2.25 11.88 31.05
N GLN A 249 3.56 12.11 31.16
CA GLN A 249 4.53 11.12 31.66
C GLN A 249 4.75 11.24 33.17
N GLN A 250 3.73 10.93 33.97
CA GLN A 250 3.96 10.41 35.32
C GLN A 250 2.95 9.29 35.60
N SER A 251 3.50 8.11 35.81
CA SER A 251 2.87 6.83 36.17
C SER A 251 2.26 5.97 35.05
N GLU A 252 2.63 4.69 35.14
CA GLU A 252 2.08 3.48 34.52
C GLU A 252 2.65 2.94 33.19
N ARG A 253 2.71 1.61 33.18
CA ARG A 253 3.66 0.74 32.47
C ARG A 253 3.49 0.78 30.95
N LYS A 254 4.64 0.82 30.25
CA LYS A 254 4.80 0.89 28.79
C LYS A 254 4.02 -0.21 28.05
N VAL A 255 2.94 0.18 27.40
CA VAL A 255 2.52 -0.41 26.12
C VAL A 255 3.03 0.52 25.03
N VAL A 256 4.04 0.10 24.28
CA VAL A 256 4.61 0.87 23.17
C VAL A 256 3.60 0.88 22.02
N LYS A 257 2.72 1.88 22.00
CA LYS A 257 1.94 2.24 20.81
C LYS A 257 2.83 3.12 19.93
N THR A 258 3.35 2.56 18.84
CA THR A 258 4.07 3.32 17.81
C THR A 258 3.10 4.34 17.19
N ARG A 259 3.34 5.63 17.46
CA ARG A 259 2.54 6.74 16.92
C ARG A 259 2.96 6.99 15.47
N VAL A 260 2.01 6.97 14.54
CA VAL A 260 2.21 7.34 13.14
C VAL A 260 1.94 8.83 13.02
N TYR A 261 2.86 9.57 12.44
CA TYR A 261 2.61 10.93 12.04
C TYR A 261 2.08 10.91 10.59
N GLU A 262 0.84 11.32 10.39
CA GLU A 262 0.31 11.65 9.05
C GLU A 262 1.02 12.93 8.58
N ARG A 263 1.79 12.85 7.48
CA ARG A 263 2.54 13.99 6.94
C ARG A 263 1.56 15.04 6.41
N ASN A 264 1.70 16.29 6.84
CA ASN A 264 0.78 17.38 6.54
C ASN A 264 1.01 17.95 5.14
N GLU A 265 -0.02 17.89 4.29
CA GLU A 265 0.02 18.36 2.90
C GLU A 265 0.32 19.85 2.75
N TYR A 266 -0.13 20.69 3.70
CA TYR A 266 0.10 22.14 3.65
C TYR A 266 1.56 22.49 3.97
N ILE A 267 2.18 21.78 4.92
CA ILE A 267 3.60 21.95 5.23
C ILE A 267 4.43 21.56 4.01
N ALA A 268 4.17 20.40 3.41
CA ALA A 268 4.90 19.96 2.22
C ALA A 268 4.75 20.93 1.03
N ALA A 269 3.54 21.45 0.79
CA ALA A 269 3.30 22.43 -0.26
C ALA A 269 4.04 23.76 0.02
N TYR A 270 3.98 24.26 1.25
CA TYR A 270 4.62 25.50 1.65
C TYR A 270 6.15 25.43 1.53
N ILE A 271 6.75 24.30 1.92
CA ILE A 271 8.20 24.07 1.83
C ILE A 271 8.69 24.10 0.38
N LYS A 272 7.92 23.51 -0.55
CA LYS A 272 8.24 23.55 -1.98
C LYS A 272 8.10 24.96 -2.57
N LEU A 273 7.13 25.74 -2.08
CA LEU A 273 6.97 27.15 -2.45
C LEU A 273 8.20 27.97 -2.02
N LEU A 274 8.61 27.85 -0.75
CA LEU A 274 9.79 28.56 -0.22
C LEU A 274 11.08 28.23 -0.96
N ALA A 275 11.23 26.97 -1.39
CA ALA A 275 12.40 26.53 -2.13
C ALA A 275 12.51 27.12 -3.54
N ASN A 276 11.42 27.71 -4.07
CA ASN A 276 11.37 28.39 -5.36
C ASN A 276 12.05 27.59 -6.50
N GLY A 277 11.80 26.29 -6.52
CA GLY A 277 12.34 25.38 -7.52
C GLY A 277 13.83 25.05 -7.41
N LYS A 278 14.49 25.36 -6.29
CA LYS A 278 15.88 24.98 -6.02
C LYS A 278 15.97 23.95 -4.89
N CYS A 279 16.83 22.96 -5.06
CA CYS A 279 17.10 21.96 -4.03
C CYS A 279 17.86 22.59 -2.86
N GLN A 280 17.38 22.42 -1.63
CA GLN A 280 18.01 23.00 -0.44
C GLN A 280 19.27 22.26 0.03
N LEU A 281 19.61 21.11 -0.58
CA LEU A 281 20.88 20.42 -0.31
C LEU A 281 21.97 20.76 -1.36
N CYS A 282 21.70 20.52 -2.64
CA CYS A 282 22.69 20.74 -3.69
C CYS A 282 22.63 22.12 -4.35
N GLU A 283 21.63 22.94 -4.00
CA GLU A 283 21.42 24.32 -4.50
C GLU A 283 21.21 24.42 -6.02
N GLN A 284 21.07 23.28 -6.71
CA GLN A 284 20.73 23.23 -8.12
C GLN A 284 19.22 23.40 -8.32
N ASP A 285 18.85 23.89 -9.50
CA ASP A 285 17.46 23.91 -9.94
C ASP A 285 16.87 22.49 -9.94
N ALA A 286 15.55 22.41 -9.76
CA ALA A 286 14.81 21.16 -9.88
C ALA A 286 15.14 20.51 -11.23
N PRO A 287 15.41 19.19 -11.26
CA PRO A 287 15.94 18.53 -12.45
C PRO A 287 14.96 18.48 -13.62
N PHE A 288 13.67 18.68 -13.34
CA PHE A 288 12.61 18.80 -14.32
C PHE A 288 11.43 19.54 -13.71
N LYS A 289 10.52 19.98 -14.59
CA LYS A 289 9.21 20.48 -14.21
C LYS A 289 8.18 19.37 -14.36
N ASP A 290 7.13 19.41 -13.55
CA ASP A 290 5.99 18.51 -13.72
C ASP A 290 5.14 18.88 -14.96
N SER A 291 4.04 18.16 -15.18
CA SER A 291 3.14 18.40 -16.31
C SER A 291 2.44 19.77 -16.30
N PHE A 292 2.55 20.55 -15.22
CA PHE A 292 2.00 21.89 -15.07
C PHE A 292 3.08 22.98 -15.14
N GLY A 293 4.33 22.59 -15.34
CA GLY A 293 5.46 23.52 -15.37
C GLY A 293 5.99 23.90 -13.99
N VAL A 294 5.57 23.22 -12.93
CA VAL A 294 6.07 23.45 -11.57
C VAL A 294 7.40 22.71 -11.37
N PRO A 295 8.45 23.37 -10.86
CA PRO A 295 9.71 22.70 -10.53
C PRO A 295 9.50 21.52 -9.56
N TYR A 296 10.01 20.34 -9.92
CA TYR A 296 9.79 19.13 -9.12
C TYR A 296 10.79 18.99 -7.97
N LEU A 297 10.30 19.13 -6.74
CA LEU A 297 11.02 18.90 -5.48
C LEU A 297 10.19 18.03 -4.51
N GLU A 298 10.88 17.33 -3.61
CA GLU A 298 10.37 16.40 -2.60
C GLU A 298 10.58 16.97 -1.19
N CYS A 299 9.61 16.81 -0.29
CA CYS A 299 9.68 17.38 1.06
C CYS A 299 10.26 16.33 2.03
N HIS A 300 11.40 16.66 2.65
CA HIS A 300 12.13 15.76 3.54
C HIS A 300 12.23 16.33 4.94
N HIS A 301 12.05 15.50 5.98
CA HIS A 301 12.26 15.90 7.37
C HIS A 301 13.75 15.85 7.74
N ILE A 302 14.33 16.94 8.25
CA ILE A 302 15.74 17.00 8.65
C ILE A 302 16.00 16.00 9.79
N GLU A 303 15.23 16.12 10.88
CA GLU A 303 15.10 15.10 11.91
C GLU A 303 13.95 14.18 11.51
N TRP A 304 14.25 12.89 11.32
CA TRP A 304 13.29 11.95 10.80
C TRP A 304 12.15 11.73 11.81
N LEU A 305 10.92 11.59 11.31
CA LEU A 305 9.75 11.32 12.16
C LEU A 305 9.90 10.02 12.98
N SER A 306 10.61 9.03 12.44
CA SER A 306 10.91 7.76 13.15
C SER A 306 11.85 7.95 14.35
N GLU A 307 12.69 8.98 14.30
CA GLU A 307 13.67 9.32 15.36
C GLU A 307 13.12 10.37 16.33
N GLY A 308 11.83 10.72 16.22
CA GLY A 308 11.17 11.69 17.09
C GLY A 308 11.08 13.11 16.53
N GLY A 309 11.51 13.32 15.28
CA GLY A 309 11.33 14.57 14.57
C GLY A 309 9.86 14.96 14.43
N LEU A 310 9.60 16.27 14.35
CA LEU A 310 8.25 16.81 14.22
C LEU A 310 7.91 17.11 12.76
N ASP A 311 6.65 16.94 12.41
CA ASP A 311 6.13 17.37 11.11
C ASP A 311 5.80 18.87 11.16
N ILE A 312 6.83 19.71 11.12
CA ILE A 312 6.74 21.18 11.23
C ILE A 312 7.57 21.83 10.14
N ILE A 313 7.22 23.07 9.77
CA ILE A 313 7.93 23.84 8.74
C ILE A 313 9.45 23.83 8.99
N GLU A 314 9.86 24.08 10.24
CA GLU A 314 11.27 24.21 10.65
C GLU A 314 12.06 22.91 10.54
N ASN A 315 11.39 21.76 10.49
CA ASN A 315 12.00 20.45 10.37
C ASN A 315 11.87 19.88 8.95
N CYS A 316 11.36 20.64 7.98
CA CYS A 316 11.15 20.18 6.60
C CYS A 316 12.06 20.93 5.63
N VAL A 317 12.46 20.27 4.54
CA VAL A 317 13.24 20.87 3.44
C VAL A 317 12.79 20.33 2.08
N ALA A 318 12.95 21.10 1.01
CA ALA A 318 12.68 20.69 -0.35
C ALA A 318 13.96 20.21 -1.06
N LEU A 319 13.98 18.96 -1.48
CA LEU A 319 15.13 18.30 -2.11
C LEU A 319 14.80 17.84 -3.53
N CYS A 320 15.79 17.83 -4.43
CA CYS A 320 15.64 17.13 -5.70
C CYS A 320 15.65 15.59 -5.48
N PRO A 321 15.08 14.79 -6.40
CA PRO A 321 15.03 13.32 -6.27
C PRO A 321 16.37 12.66 -5.93
N ASN A 322 17.46 13.17 -6.50
CA ASN A 322 18.80 12.63 -6.27
C ASN A 322 19.27 12.90 -4.83
N CYS A 323 19.10 14.14 -4.36
CA CYS A 323 19.47 14.52 -2.99
C CYS A 323 18.55 13.87 -1.96
N HIS A 324 17.27 13.78 -2.27
CA HIS A 324 16.27 13.10 -1.46
C HIS A 324 16.64 11.62 -1.25
N ARG A 325 16.95 10.91 -2.35
CA ARG A 325 17.42 9.53 -2.28
C ARG A 325 18.75 9.39 -1.53
N LYS A 326 19.69 10.32 -1.77
CA LYS A 326 20.99 10.37 -1.06
C LYS A 326 20.79 10.45 0.46
N MET A 327 19.88 11.31 0.93
CA MET A 327 19.57 11.45 2.36
C MET A 327 19.06 10.14 2.96
N HIS A 328 18.11 9.47 2.30
CA HIS A 328 17.60 8.18 2.78
C HIS A 328 18.60 7.03 2.69
N SER A 329 19.51 7.05 1.71
CA SER A 329 20.46 5.95 1.49
C SER A 329 21.74 6.08 2.31
N LEU A 330 22.23 7.30 2.55
CA LEU A 330 23.54 7.53 3.14
C LEU A 330 23.50 8.25 4.49
N ALA A 331 22.48 9.09 4.73
CA ALA A 331 22.33 9.88 5.97
C ALA A 331 23.65 10.55 6.46
N LEU A 332 24.40 11.17 5.55
CA LEU A 332 25.70 11.77 5.87
C LEU A 332 25.54 12.94 6.84
N GLU A 333 26.34 12.96 7.91
CA GLU A 333 26.29 14.03 8.93
C GLU A 333 26.51 15.42 8.33
N GLU A 334 27.37 15.54 7.32
CA GLU A 334 27.66 16.81 6.64
C GLU A 334 26.41 17.36 5.91
N ASP A 335 25.67 16.49 5.22
CA ASP A 335 24.43 16.87 4.53
C ASP A 335 23.35 17.28 5.55
N ILE A 336 23.22 16.56 6.66
CA ILE A 336 22.28 16.91 7.74
C ILE A 336 22.61 18.28 8.34
N LYS A 337 23.89 18.51 8.67
CA LYS A 337 24.35 19.81 9.20
C LYS A 337 24.08 20.94 8.22
N LYS A 338 24.30 20.70 6.92
CA LYS A 338 23.99 21.69 5.88
C LYS A 338 22.49 22.02 5.87
N LEU A 339 21.61 21.02 5.94
CA LEU A 339 20.16 21.22 5.95
C LEU A 339 19.66 21.92 7.23
N GLN A 340 20.28 21.66 8.39
CA GLN A 340 19.96 22.37 9.65
C GLN A 340 20.28 23.87 9.61
N LEU A 341 21.21 24.29 8.75
CA LEU A 341 21.58 25.70 8.57
C LEU A 341 20.68 26.43 7.56
N VAL A 342 19.81 25.71 6.85
CA VAL A 342 18.85 26.32 5.93
C VAL A 342 17.80 27.06 6.74
N LYS A 343 17.90 28.39 6.77
CA LYS A 343 16.83 29.23 7.32
C LYS A 343 15.70 29.30 6.30
N GLN A 344 14.49 29.09 6.79
CA GLN A 344 13.28 29.39 6.04
C GLN A 344 12.93 30.84 6.35
N GLU A 345 13.35 31.75 5.48
CA GLU A 345 13.03 33.19 5.56
C GLU A 345 11.73 33.51 4.85
#